data_AF-A0A8H8SZQ9-F1
#
_entry.id   AF-A0A8H8SZQ9-F1
#
_cell.length_a   1.000
_cell.length_b   1.000
_cell.length_c   1.000
_cell.angle_alpha   90.00
_cell.angle_beta   90.00
_cell.angle_gamma   90.00
#
_symmetry.space_group_name_H-M   'P 1'
#
loop_
_entity.id
_entity.type
_entity.pdbx_description
1 polymer ?
#
loop_
_entity_poly.entity_id
_entity_poly.type
_entity_poly.pdbx_seq_one_letter_code
_entity_poly.pdbx_strand_id
1 'polypeptide(L)' 'MSTVYSVNPDDFVMRLNNLLQAQGKLNTLSWKESASGPAHGPEWTISAFSGSNTTLWL' A
#
# COMPACT_ATOMS: atom_id res chain seq x y z
N MET A 1 -4.39 -30.83 1.09
CA MET A 1 -5.02 -29.82 1.96
C MET A 1 -4.47 -28.46 1.56
N SER A 2 -5.23 -27.69 0.77
CA SER A 2 -4.84 -26.33 0.38
C SER A 2 -5.36 -25.38 1.46
N THR A 3 -4.47 -24.82 2.27
CA THR A 3 -4.82 -23.74 3.19
C THR A 3 -5.10 -22.51 2.35
N VAL A 4 -6.38 -22.30 2.00
CA VAL A 4 -6.86 -21.02 1.51
C VAL A 4 -6.54 -20.03 2.63
N TYR A 5 -5.50 -19.22 2.43
CA TYR A 5 -5.17 -18.12 3.33
C TYR A 5 -6.40 -17.21 3.35
N SER A 6 -7.25 -17.38 4.37
CA SER A 6 -8.30 -16.42 4.67
C SER A 6 -7.57 -15.20 5.25
N VAL A 7 -6.98 -14.41 4.36
CA VAL A 7 -6.33 -13.16 4.72
C VAL A 7 -7.45 -12.24 5.13
N ASN A 8 -7.63 -12.04 6.43
CA ASN A 8 -8.53 -11.00 6.89
C ASN A 8 -7.94 -9.66 6.43
N PRO A 9 -8.61 -8.89 5.56
CA PRO A 9 -8.09 -7.61 5.07
C PRO A 9 -7.80 -6.63 6.21
N ASP A 10 -8.52 -6.74 7.34
CA ASP A 10 -8.28 -5.92 8.52
C ASP A 10 -6.92 -6.21 9.17
N ASP A 11 -6.43 -7.46 9.10
CA ASP A 11 -5.12 -7.86 9.64
C ASP A 11 -3.98 -7.21 8.84
N PHE A 12 -4.14 -7.09 7.51
CA PHE A 12 -3.15 -6.41 6.68
C PHE A 12 -3.04 -4.92 7.01
N VAL A 13 -4.17 -4.23 7.13
CA VAL A 13 -4.22 -2.80 7.44
C VAL A 13 -3.62 -2.54 8.83
N MET A 14 -3.97 -3.36 9.82
CA MET A 14 -3.41 -3.26 11.18
C MET A 14 -1.90 -3.51 11.18
N ARG A 15 -1.41 -4.56 10.52
CA ARG A 15 0.03 -4.87 10.46
C ARG A 15 0.82 -3.76 9.76
N LEU A 16 0.29 -3.21 8.67
CA LEU A 16 0.91 -2.11 7.96
C LEU A 16 0.97 -0.85 8.85
N ASN A 17 -0.11 -0.52 9.53
CA ASN A 17 -0.16 0.63 10.44
C ASN A 17 0.85 0.47 11.58
N ASN A 18 0.89 -0.70 12.23
CA ASN A 18 1.85 -0.99 13.31
C ASN A 18 3.30 -0.89 12.84
N LEU A 19 3.61 -1.38 11.63
CA LEU A 19 4.94 -1.26 11.04
C LEU A 19 5.34 0.20 10.82
N LEU A 20 4.44 1.02 10.29
CA LEU A 20 4.70 2.44 10.04
C LEU A 20 4.83 3.24 11.34
N GLN A 21 4.06 2.89 12.38
CA GLN A 21 4.20 3.46 13.73
C GLN A 21 5.57 3.16 14.33
N ALA A 22 6.01 1.90 14.29
CA ALA A 22 7.32 1.48 14.80
C ALA A 22 8.49 2.22 14.11
N GLN A 23 8.29 2.67 12.87
CA GLN A 23 9.29 3.42 12.09
C GLN A 23 9.16 4.95 12.22
N GLY A 24 8.18 5.47 12.96
CA GLY A 24 7.90 6.91 13.01
C GLY A 24 7.39 7.48 11.68
N LYS A 25 6.80 6.63 10.82
CA LYS A 25 6.47 6.90 9.41
C LYS A 25 4.96 6.92 9.13
N LEU A 26 4.14 7.20 10.14
CA LEU A 26 2.67 7.22 10.05
C LEU A 26 2.12 8.03 8.86
N ASN A 27 2.81 9.11 8.47
CA ASN A 27 2.36 10.03 7.42
C ASN A 27 3.20 9.95 6.13
N THR A 28 4.01 8.91 5.93
CA THR A 28 4.90 8.81 4.75
C THR A 28 4.29 8.00 3.61
N LEU A 29 3.10 7.44 3.80
CA LEU A 29 2.40 6.73 2.73
C LEU A 29 1.85 7.73 1.70
N SER A 30 2.24 7.51 0.45
CA SER A 30 1.63 8.16 -0.71
C SER A 30 0.92 7.10 -1.54
N TRP A 31 -0.26 7.41 -2.04
CA TRP A 31 -1.08 6.50 -2.83
C TRP A 31 -1.14 6.96 -4.29
N LYS A 32 -1.05 6.02 -5.22
CA LYS A 32 -1.25 6.26 -6.65
C LYS A 32 -2.29 5.29 -7.17
N GLU A 33 -3.34 5.84 -7.75
CA GLU A 33 -4.38 5.09 -8.44
C GLU A 33 -4.10 5.07 -9.94
N SER A 34 -4.37 3.93 -10.57
CA SER A 34 -4.27 3.78 -12.02
C SER A 34 -5.36 2.85 -12.52
N ALA A 35 -5.92 3.17 -13.68
CA ALA A 35 -6.90 2.36 -14.37
C ALA A 35 -6.33 1.91 -15.72
N SER A 36 -6.49 0.65 -16.05
CA SER A 36 -6.08 0.07 -17.33
C SER A 36 -7.23 -0.71 -17.96
N GLY A 37 -7.15 -0.99 -19.27
CA GLY A 37 -8.18 -1.75 -19.99
C GLY A 37 -9.31 -0.91 -20.59
N PRO A 38 -10.39 -1.56 -21.06
CA PRO A 38 -11.48 -0.89 -21.76
C PRO A 38 -12.26 0.07 -20.86
N ALA A 39 -12.75 1.19 -21.43
CA ALA A 39 -13.54 2.18 -20.68
C ALA A 39 -14.82 1.59 -20.04
N HIS A 40 -15.37 0.52 -20.62
CA HIS A 40 -16.56 -0.17 -20.11
C HIS A 40 -16.24 -1.29 -19.10
N GLY A 41 -14.97 -1.50 -18.78
CA GLY A 41 -14.53 -2.49 -17.80
C GLY A 41 -13.06 -2.27 -17.42
N PRO A 42 -12.71 -1.13 -16.80
CA PRO A 42 -11.34 -0.87 -16.40
C PRO A 42 -10.95 -1.73 -15.20
N GLU A 43 -9.71 -2.21 -15.21
CA GLU A 43 -9.05 -2.79 -14.05
C GLU A 43 -8.37 -1.69 -13.25
N TRP A 44 -8.65 -1.64 -11.94
CA TRP A 44 -8.13 -0.62 -11.04
C TRP A 44 -6.97 -1.16 -10.23
N THR A 45 -5.85 -0.45 -10.25
CA THR A 45 -4.66 -0.75 -9.47
C THR A 45 -4.34 0.40 -8.53
N ILE A 46 -4.30 0.13 -7.21
CA ILE A 46 -3.87 1.08 -6.18
C ILE A 46 -2.48 0.69 -5.69
N SER A 47 -1.52 1.60 -5.81
CA SER A 47 -0.13 1.44 -5.36
C SER A 47 0.18 2.35 -4.18
N ALA A 48 0.83 1.82 -3.14
CA ALA A 48 1.28 2.59 -1.98
C ALA A 48 2.81 2.72 -1.98
N PHE A 49 3.32 3.91 -1.69
CA PHE A 49 4.75 4.21 -1.61
C PHE A 49 5.09 4.77 -0.23
N SER A 50 6.15 4.28 0.40
CA SER A 50 6.72 4.86 1.61
C SER A 50 8.17 5.23 1.34
N GLY A 51 8.40 6.50 0.99
CA GLY A 51 9.74 7.02 0.77
C GLY A 51 10.34 7.59 2.07
N SER A 52 11.64 7.40 2.28
CA SER A 52 12.41 8.32 3.11
C SER A 52 12.66 9.57 2.28
N ASN A 53 12.18 10.72 2.72
CA ASN A 53 12.42 12.00 2.08
C ASN A 53 13.88 12.42 2.37
N THR A 54 14.85 11.72 1.80
CA THR A 54 16.26 12.13 1.85
C THR A 54 16.48 13.02 0.64
N THR A 55 16.18 14.29 0.79
CA THR A 55 16.62 15.33 -0.15
C THR A 55 18.14 15.40 -0.06
N LEU A 56 18.83 14.67 -0.93
CA LEU A 56 20.26 14.85 -1.14
C LEU A 56 20.44 16.14 -1.95
N TRP A 57 20.67 17.25 -1.25
CA TRP A 57 21.22 18.45 -1.87
C TRP A 57 22.71 18.17 -2.16
N LEU A 58 23.09 18.17 -3.44
CA LEU A 58 24.46 18.32 -3.92
C LEU A 58 24.61 19.73 -4.52
#